data_AF-A0AAW0PKD8-F1
#
_entry.id   AF-A0AAW0PKD8-F1
#
_cell.length_a   1.000
_cell.length_b   1.000
_cell.length_c   1.000
_cell.angle_alpha   90.00
_cell.angle_beta   90.00
_cell.angle_gamma   90.00
#
_symmetry.space_group_name_H-M   'P 1'
#
loop_
_entity.id
_entity.type
_entity.pdbx_description
1 polymer ?
#
loop_
_entity_poly.entity_id
_entity_poly.type
_entity_poly.pdbx_seq_one_letter_code
_entity_poly.pdbx_strand_id
1 'polypeptide(L)'
;MQKLGQTVLPDCAEHLRYISKAFSEARPQGLRVLLGSDFTATCSIDAQHEGGVFQLLTPIGNYTQSAVNHSARFLFSDAGPAHIGYYICVHHPNVFLHNFSTMSQPLYVSLGAFNRDLIIRALVFVLLQLTYSLLLHFCCCKNPRRGLAGVKPVPS
;
A
#
# COMPACT_ATOMS: atom_id res chain seq x y z
N MET A 1 -45.48 -20.54 31.01
CA MET A 1 -44.09 -20.64 30.53
C MET A 1 -44.11 -20.80 29.01
N GLN A 2 -43.78 -19.73 28.28
CA GLN A 2 -43.55 -19.77 26.84
C GLN A 2 -42.65 -18.58 26.47
N LYS A 3 -41.68 -18.86 25.60
CA LYS A 3 -40.45 -18.12 25.26
C LYS A 3 -40.70 -16.63 24.91
N LEU A 4 -39.84 -15.73 25.40
CA LEU A 4 -39.67 -14.39 24.84
C LEU A 4 -38.47 -14.43 23.88
N GLY A 5 -38.78 -14.32 22.59
CA GLY A 5 -37.84 -14.45 21.49
C GLY A 5 -36.76 -13.36 21.50
N GLN A 6 -35.57 -13.75 21.06
CA GLN A 6 -34.51 -12.87 20.61
C GLN A 6 -35.05 -11.92 19.53
N THR A 7 -34.98 -10.62 19.80
CA THR A 7 -35.15 -9.60 18.77
C THR A 7 -33.76 -9.10 18.38
N VAL A 8 -33.37 -9.55 17.20
CA VAL A 8 -32.27 -9.16 16.32
C VAL A 8 -31.77 -7.72 16.56
N LEU A 9 -30.47 -7.60 16.89
CA LEU A 9 -29.70 -6.37 16.90
C LEU A 9 -29.68 -5.80 15.46
N PRO A 10 -29.97 -4.51 15.23
CA PRO A 10 -29.95 -3.98 13.87
C PRO A 10 -28.50 -4.02 13.34
N ASP A 11 -28.32 -4.77 12.27
CA ASP A 11 -27.10 -4.84 11.47
C ASP A 11 -26.92 -3.50 10.74
N CYS A 12 -26.21 -2.55 11.38
CA CYS A 12 -26.05 -1.17 10.89
C CYS A 12 -24.80 -0.98 10.00
N ALA A 13 -24.33 -2.01 9.29
CA ALA A 13 -22.98 -2.02 8.70
C ALA A 13 -22.90 -2.07 7.16
N GLU A 14 -23.97 -1.73 6.41
CA GLU A 14 -23.99 -1.98 4.94
C GLU A 14 -24.00 -0.74 4.02
N HIS A 15 -24.06 0.50 4.53
CA HIS A 15 -24.32 1.68 3.67
C HIS A 15 -23.15 2.67 3.46
N LEU A 16 -21.97 2.43 4.07
CA LEU A 16 -20.78 3.24 3.82
C LEU A 16 -19.87 2.54 2.82
N ARG A 17 -19.88 3.02 1.57
CA ARG A 17 -19.05 2.48 0.49
C ARG A 17 -17.65 3.08 0.53
N TYR A 18 -16.70 2.18 0.75
CA TYR A 18 -15.35 2.13 0.16
C TYR A 18 -14.40 3.34 0.28
N ILE A 19 -13.20 3.05 0.81
CA ILE A 19 -12.01 3.91 0.77
C ILE A 19 -11.20 3.61 -0.50
N SER A 20 -11.17 4.55 -1.45
CA SER A 20 -10.15 4.61 -2.51
C SER A 20 -9.71 6.05 -2.78
N LYS A 21 -8.50 6.34 -3.29
CA LYS A 21 -7.72 5.65 -4.32
C LYS A 21 -6.26 6.17 -4.34
N ALA A 22 -5.27 5.28 -4.53
CA ALA A 22 -4.01 5.50 -5.27
C ALA A 22 -3.35 4.15 -5.59
N PHE A 23 -3.00 3.92 -6.86
CA PHE A 23 -2.40 2.73 -7.51
C PHE A 23 -2.12 1.50 -6.62
N SER A 24 -3.11 0.64 -6.36
CA SER A 24 -2.84 -0.68 -5.79
C SER A 24 -3.95 -1.70 -6.04
N GLU A 25 -3.50 -2.95 -6.12
CA GLU A 25 -4.26 -4.17 -6.35
C GLU A 25 -5.23 -4.43 -5.18
N ALA A 26 -6.53 -4.27 -5.45
CA ALA A 26 -7.57 -4.42 -4.44
C ALA A 26 -7.69 -5.89 -4.02
N ARG A 27 -7.23 -6.23 -2.81
CA ARG A 27 -7.62 -7.49 -2.15
C ARG A 27 -8.83 -7.26 -1.26
N PRO A 28 -9.68 -8.27 -1.03
CA PRO A 28 -11.04 -8.08 -0.49
C PRO A 28 -11.13 -7.44 0.91
N GLN A 29 -10.03 -7.27 1.66
CA GLN A 29 -10.05 -6.76 3.05
C GLN A 29 -8.86 -5.87 3.42
N GLY A 30 -8.07 -5.37 2.45
CA GLY A 30 -6.90 -4.55 2.79
C GLY A 30 -6.40 -3.67 1.65
N LEU A 31 -6.03 -2.44 2.01
CA LEU A 31 -5.40 -1.48 1.12
C LEU A 31 -3.89 -1.50 1.35
N ARG A 32 -3.14 -1.57 0.25
CA ARG A 32 -1.67 -1.45 0.28
C ARG A 32 -1.25 -0.10 -0.26
N VAL A 33 -0.56 0.68 0.57
CA VAL A 33 -0.08 2.04 0.25
C VAL A 33 1.44 2.02 0.16
N LEU A 34 2.01 2.71 -0.81
CA LEU A 34 3.48 2.72 -0.95
C LEU A 34 4.14 3.55 0.14
N LEU A 35 5.22 3.03 0.75
CA LEU A 35 6.04 3.79 1.70
C LEU A 35 6.56 5.08 1.05
N GLY A 36 6.39 6.21 1.73
CA GLY A 36 6.77 7.55 1.28
C GLY A 36 5.86 8.14 0.19
N SER A 37 4.72 7.50 -0.10
CA SER A 37 3.75 8.04 -1.05
C SER A 37 2.61 8.78 -0.36
N ASP A 38 1.99 9.69 -1.10
CA ASP A 38 0.74 10.32 -0.69
C ASP A 38 -0.43 9.39 -1.01
N PHE A 39 -1.39 9.30 -0.09
CA PHE A 39 -2.62 8.54 -0.30
C PHE A 39 -3.84 9.30 0.21
N THR A 40 -4.99 9.03 -0.39
CA THR A 40 -6.26 9.63 0.00
C THR A 40 -7.21 8.56 0.50
N ALA A 41 -7.69 8.72 1.73
CA ALA A 41 -8.79 7.94 2.27
C ALA A 41 -10.11 8.65 1.97
N THR A 42 -11.01 8.03 1.22
CA THR A 42 -12.32 8.58 0.89
C THR A 42 -13.40 7.85 1.67
N CYS A 43 -14.24 8.56 2.42
CA CYS A 43 -15.46 7.99 2.98
C CYS A 43 -16.63 8.40 2.08
N SER A 44 -17.53 7.49 1.72
CA SER A 44 -18.76 7.83 0.97
C SER A 44 -19.98 7.12 1.52
N ILE A 45 -21.13 7.77 1.40
CA ILE A 45 -22.44 7.24 1.80
C ILE A 45 -23.36 7.19 0.58
N ASP A 46 -24.33 6.27 0.58
CA ASP A 46 -25.32 6.21 -0.49
C ASP A 46 -26.14 7.51 -0.56
N ALA A 47 -26.50 7.90 -1.78
CA ALA A 47 -27.11 9.19 -2.13
C ALA A 47 -28.45 9.49 -1.44
N GLN A 48 -29.01 8.56 -0.68
CA GLN A 48 -30.21 8.74 0.13
C GLN A 48 -29.97 9.64 1.37
N HIS A 49 -28.71 9.89 1.74
CA HIS A 49 -28.34 10.70 2.91
C HIS A 49 -27.70 12.03 2.49
N GLU A 50 -28.37 13.15 2.71
CA GLU A 50 -27.86 14.49 2.36
C GLU A 50 -26.89 15.04 3.42
N GLY A 51 -25.71 15.47 2.97
CA GLY A 51 -24.76 16.24 3.78
C GLY A 51 -24.21 15.52 5.03
N GLY A 52 -23.83 16.31 6.04
CA GLY A 52 -23.28 15.82 7.32
C GLY A 52 -21.76 15.97 7.46
N VAL A 53 -21.23 15.33 8.50
CA VAL A 53 -19.80 15.31 8.83
C VAL A 53 -19.31 13.87 8.84
N PHE A 54 -18.21 13.61 8.16
CA PHE A 54 -17.50 12.36 8.25
C PHE A 54 -16.37 12.47 9.27
N GLN A 55 -16.22 11.43 10.07
CA GLN A 55 -15.10 11.22 10.98
C GLN A 55 -14.34 9.97 10.54
N LEU A 56 -13.03 10.08 10.36
CA LEU A 56 -12.14 8.98 10.06
C LEU A 56 -11.31 8.64 11.30
N LEU A 57 -11.44 7.41 11.77
CA LEU A 57 -10.65 6.85 12.86
C LEU A 57 -9.44 6.13 12.26
N THR A 58 -8.25 6.48 12.75
CA THR A 58 -6.98 5.91 12.29
C THR A 58 -6.06 5.60 13.48
N PRO A 59 -4.98 4.83 13.29
CA PRO A 59 -3.99 4.57 14.36
C PRO A 59 -3.29 5.84 14.87
N ILE A 60 -3.18 6.88 14.04
CA ILE A 60 -2.50 8.13 14.37
C ILE A 60 -3.45 9.20 14.93
N GLY A 61 -4.76 8.97 14.90
CA GLY A 61 -5.74 9.89 15.44
C GLY A 61 -7.07 9.92 14.68
N ASN A 62 -7.89 10.91 15.04
CA ASN A 62 -9.22 11.09 14.53
C ASN A 62 -9.29 12.35 13.67
N TYR A 63 -9.78 12.21 12.44
CA TYR A 63 -9.91 13.31 11.49
C TYR A 63 -11.37 13.54 11.17
N THR A 64 -11.79 14.80 11.00
CA THR A 64 -13.17 15.15 10.65
C THR A 64 -13.21 16.03 9.42
N GLN A 65 -14.22 15.83 8.58
CA GLN A 65 -14.41 16.62 7.37
C GLN A 65 -15.89 16.63 6.96
N SER A 66 -16.36 17.77 6.46
CA SER A 66 -17.72 17.93 5.96
C SER A 66 -17.95 17.11 4.68
N ALA A 67 -19.18 16.62 4.51
CA ALA A 67 -19.58 15.92 3.30
C ALA A 67 -19.63 16.87 2.10
N VAL A 68 -18.91 16.53 1.04
CA VAL A 68 -18.94 17.13 -0.29
C VAL A 68 -19.41 16.05 -1.27
N ASN A 69 -20.55 16.25 -1.93
CA ASN A 69 -21.17 15.23 -2.81
C ASN A 69 -21.29 13.86 -2.13
N HIS A 70 -21.85 13.83 -0.91
CA HIS A 70 -22.04 12.60 -0.12
C HIS A 70 -20.73 11.86 0.23
N SER A 71 -19.59 12.56 0.15
CA SER A 71 -18.28 11.98 0.40
C SER A 71 -17.36 12.93 1.15
N ALA A 72 -16.33 12.41 1.79
CA ALA A 72 -15.25 13.20 2.38
C ALA A 72 -13.89 12.58 2.05
N ARG A 73 -12.87 13.42 1.88
CA ARG A 73 -11.53 13.01 1.45
C ARG A 73 -10.46 13.45 2.44
N PHE A 74 -9.78 12.49 3.02
CA PHE A 74 -8.69 12.69 3.96
C PHE A 74 -7.36 12.44 3.25
N LEU A 75 -6.53 13.47 3.16
CA LEU A 75 -5.24 13.40 2.49
C LEU A 75 -4.15 13.10 3.53
N PHE A 76 -3.34 12.10 3.22
CA PHE A 76 -2.17 11.73 4.00
C PHE A 76 -0.95 11.81 3.10
N SER A 77 0.07 12.52 3.56
CA SER A 77 1.36 12.62 2.89
C SER A 77 2.40 11.76 3.57
N ASP A 78 3.40 11.34 2.80
CA ASP A 78 4.55 10.58 3.30
C ASP A 78 4.12 9.34 4.12
N ALA A 79 3.44 8.39 3.46
CA ALA A 79 2.97 7.18 4.11
C ALA A 79 4.12 6.44 4.81
N GLY A 80 3.92 6.08 6.07
CA GLY A 80 4.97 5.67 6.98
C GLY A 80 4.44 4.67 8.01
N PRO A 81 5.31 4.06 8.83
CA PRO A 81 4.91 2.97 9.74
C PRO A 81 3.76 3.32 10.68
N ALA A 82 3.64 4.59 11.07
CA ALA A 82 2.54 5.08 11.90
C ALA A 82 1.17 4.96 11.21
N HIS A 83 1.12 5.01 9.89
CA HIS A 83 -0.11 4.91 9.08
C HIS A 83 -0.62 3.46 8.92
N ILE A 84 0.05 2.45 9.48
CA ILE A 84 -0.37 1.04 9.41
C ILE A 84 -1.45 0.76 10.44
N GLY A 85 -2.59 0.20 10.03
CA GLY A 85 -3.63 -0.28 10.93
C GLY A 85 -5.03 -0.20 10.36
N TYR A 86 -6.04 -0.24 11.23
CA TYR A 86 -7.44 -0.22 10.83
C TYR A 86 -7.96 1.20 10.68
N TYR A 87 -8.68 1.43 9.59
CA TYR A 87 -9.34 2.68 9.24
C TYR A 87 -10.84 2.44 9.28
N ILE A 88 -11.57 3.30 10.00
CA ILE A 88 -13.02 3.22 10.15
C ILE A 88 -13.61 4.60 9.89
N CYS A 89 -14.59 4.69 8.99
CA CYS A 89 -15.35 5.90 8.75
C CYS A 89 -16.63 5.90 9.59
N VAL A 90 -16.97 7.05 10.16
CA VAL A 90 -18.22 7.31 10.87
C VAL A 90 -18.89 8.52 10.22
N HIS A 91 -20.13 8.37 9.76
CA HIS A 91 -20.93 9.48 9.23
C HIS A 91 -21.89 9.99 10.30
N HIS A 92 -21.94 11.31 10.45
CA HIS A 92 -22.85 12.05 11.30
C HIS A 92 -23.77 12.91 10.42
N PRO A 93 -25.07 12.60 10.33
CA PRO A 93 -26.02 13.37 9.55
C PRO A 93 -26.25 14.75 10.18
N ASN A 94 -26.58 15.74 9.35
CA ASN A 94 -26.80 17.13 9.79
C ASN A 94 -28.20 17.37 10.39
N VAL A 95 -28.84 16.33 10.94
CA VAL A 95 -30.25 16.39 11.36
C VAL A 95 -30.33 16.31 12.89
N PHE A 96 -30.84 17.37 13.50
CA PHE A 96 -30.84 17.61 14.95
C PHE A 96 -31.70 16.65 15.79
N LEU A 97 -32.54 15.82 15.16
CA LEU A 97 -33.59 15.13 15.89
C LEU A 97 -33.13 13.83 16.56
N HIS A 98 -32.20 13.08 15.99
CA HIS A 98 -31.63 11.86 16.59
C HIS A 98 -30.15 11.70 16.19
N ASN A 99 -29.29 11.33 17.14
CA ASN A 99 -27.86 11.05 16.94
C ASN A 99 -27.64 9.70 16.22
N PHE A 100 -28.14 9.58 14.99
CA PHE A 100 -27.88 8.41 14.16
C PHE A 100 -26.50 8.53 13.54
N SER A 101 -25.54 7.74 13.98
CA SER A 101 -24.23 7.63 13.33
C SER A 101 -24.13 6.30 12.59
N THR A 102 -23.62 6.32 11.37
CA THR A 102 -23.35 5.10 10.59
C THR A 102 -21.85 4.83 10.57
N MET A 103 -21.45 3.58 10.81
CA MET A 103 -20.04 3.16 10.80
C MET A 103 -19.76 2.26 9.60
N SER A 104 -18.58 2.41 8.99
CA SER A 104 -18.14 1.55 7.89
C SER A 104 -17.53 0.26 8.40
N GLN A 105 -17.41 -0.73 7.51
CA GLN A 105 -16.54 -1.87 7.74
C GLN A 105 -15.08 -1.40 7.93
N PRO A 106 -14.31 -2.04 8.83
CA PRO A 106 -12.92 -1.70 9.06
C PRO A 106 -12.06 -2.07 7.86
N LEU A 107 -11.22 -1.15 7.40
CA LEU A 107 -10.25 -1.39 6.35
C LEU A 107 -8.83 -1.44 6.93
N TYR A 108 -8.12 -2.54 6.70
CA TYR A 108 -6.72 -2.63 7.10
C TYR A 108 -5.81 -1.96 6.04
N VAL A 109 -5.04 -0.96 6.46
CA VAL A 109 -4.04 -0.29 5.65
C VAL A 109 -2.66 -0.83 6.00
N SER A 110 -1.94 -1.25 4.97
CA SER A 110 -0.57 -1.78 5.06
C SER A 110 0.38 -1.04 4.13
N LEU A 111 1.66 -1.03 4.47
CA LEU A 111 2.68 -0.43 3.60
C LEU A 111 3.24 -1.44 2.60
N GLY A 112 3.34 -0.98 1.36
CA GLY A 112 4.18 -1.57 0.34
C GLY A 112 5.55 -0.93 0.36
N ALA A 113 6.57 -1.75 0.59
CA ALA A 113 7.93 -1.34 0.30
C ALA A 113 8.09 -1.22 -1.21
N PHE A 114 8.52 -0.05 -1.70
CA PHE A 114 9.10 0.02 -3.03
C PHE A 114 10.44 -0.71 -2.95
N ASN A 115 10.66 -1.66 -3.84
CA ASN A 115 11.91 -2.41 -3.96
C ASN A 115 13.07 -1.53 -4.48
N ARG A 116 13.14 -0.24 -4.09
CA ARG A 116 14.25 0.68 -4.44
C ARG A 116 15.58 0.02 -4.09
N ASP A 117 15.68 -0.61 -2.92
CA ASP A 117 16.89 -1.32 -2.48
C ASP A 117 17.23 -2.53 -3.36
N LEU A 118 16.22 -3.29 -3.82
CA LEU A 118 16.42 -4.40 -4.74
C LEU A 118 16.84 -3.91 -6.13
N ILE A 119 16.28 -2.80 -6.61
CA ILE A 119 16.66 -2.18 -7.88
C ILE A 119 18.09 -1.65 -7.78
N ILE A 120 18.46 -0.94 -6.71
CA ILE A 120 19.82 -0.42 -6.50
C ILE A 120 20.81 -1.58 -6.38
N ARG A 121 20.51 -2.61 -5.57
CA ARG A 121 21.35 -3.81 -5.48
C ARG A 121 21.52 -4.48 -6.84
N ALA A 122 20.45 -4.66 -7.61
CA ALA A 122 20.52 -5.25 -8.94
C ALA A 122 21.40 -4.42 -9.90
N LEU A 123 21.27 -3.09 -9.89
CA LEU A 123 22.10 -2.20 -10.69
C LEU A 123 23.60 -2.33 -10.32
N VAL A 124 23.91 -2.37 -9.03
CA VAL A 124 25.28 -2.59 -8.54
C VAL A 124 25.83 -3.93 -9.02
N PHE A 125 25.05 -5.01 -8.91
CA PHE A 125 25.46 -6.33 -9.40
C PHE A 125 25.72 -6.33 -10.91
N VAL A 126 24.83 -5.72 -11.71
CA VAL A 126 25.00 -5.62 -13.16
C VAL A 126 26.26 -4.82 -13.52
N LEU A 127 26.52 -3.70 -12.84
CA LEU A 127 27.74 -2.91 -13.03
C LEU A 127 29.00 -3.70 -12.67
N LEU A 128 28.97 -4.50 -11.61
CA LEU A 128 30.10 -5.34 -11.20
C LEU A 128 30.40 -6.43 -12.24
N GLN A 129 29.35 -7.05 -12.79
CA GLN A 129 29.48 -8.05 -13.85
C GLN A 129 30.05 -7.42 -15.13
N LEU A 130 29.54 -6.26 -15.54
CA LEU A 130 30.05 -5.55 -16.72
C LEU A 130 31.53 -5.17 -16.58
N THR A 131 31.93 -4.66 -15.41
CA THR A 131 33.33 -4.33 -15.15
C THR A 131 34.23 -5.57 -15.14
N TYR A 132 33.79 -6.67 -14.55
CA TYR A 132 34.51 -7.95 -14.56
C TYR A 132 34.67 -8.52 -15.97
N SER A 133 33.60 -8.56 -16.77
CA SER A 133 33.65 -9.02 -18.16
C SER A 133 34.57 -8.14 -19.01
N LEU A 134 34.54 -6.82 -18.83
CA LEU A 134 35.42 -5.89 -19.53
C LEU A 134 36.89 -6.08 -19.14
N LEU A 135 37.18 -6.30 -17.86
CA LEU A 135 38.52 -6.63 -17.36
C LEU A 135 39.04 -7.94 -17.96
N LEU A 136 38.22 -9.00 -17.99
CA LEU A 136 38.57 -10.26 -18.65
C LEU A 136 38.85 -10.05 -20.13
N HIS A 137 38.02 -9.27 -20.83
CA HIS A 137 38.23 -8.92 -22.23
C HIS A 137 39.55 -8.19 -22.44
N PHE A 138 39.85 -7.16 -21.65
CA PHE A 138 41.12 -6.44 -21.76
C PHE A 138 42.32 -7.33 -21.39
N CYS A 139 42.20 -8.22 -20.41
CA CYS A 139 43.24 -9.18 -20.06
C CYS A 139 43.50 -10.19 -21.19
N CYS A 140 42.44 -10.75 -21.79
CA CYS A 140 42.55 -11.69 -22.90
C CYS A 140 43.04 -11.01 -24.18
N CYS A 141 42.57 -9.79 -24.48
CA CYS A 141 42.98 -9.04 -25.66
C CYS A 141 44.38 -8.42 -25.54
N LYS A 142 44.90 -8.21 -24.31
CA LYS A 142 46.29 -7.72 -24.09
C LYS A 142 47.35 -8.83 -24.08
N ASN A 143 46.99 -10.11 -24.11
CA ASN A 143 47.97 -11.19 -24.17
C ASN A 143 47.82 -12.11 -25.41
N PRO A 144 48.16 -11.62 -26.62
CA PRO A 144 48.48 -12.50 -27.72
C PRO A 144 50.00 -12.79 -27.74
N ARG A 145 50.37 -14.02 -27.35
CA ARG A 145 51.66 -14.75 -27.57
C ARG A 145 52.69 -14.75 -26.42
N ARG A 146 52.70 -15.83 -25.64
CA ARG A 146 53.92 -16.65 -25.40
C ARG A 146 53.59 -18.11 -25.71
N GLY A 147 54.14 -18.60 -26.82
CA GLY A 147 53.91 -19.94 -27.32
C GLY A 147 54.51 -21.01 -26.40
N LEU A 148 53.75 -22.09 -26.16
CA LEU A 148 54.29 -23.38 -25.78
C LEU A 148 54.85 -24.03 -27.04
N ALA A 149 56.17 -24.01 -27.21
CA ALA A 149 56.86 -24.92 -28.11
C ALA A 149 58.16 -25.37 -27.43
N GLY A 150 58.22 -26.65 -27.07
CA GLY A 150 59.40 -27.20 -26.41
C GLY A 150 59.22 -28.61 -25.85
N VAL A 151 58.56 -29.53 -26.56
CA VAL A 151 58.74 -30.97 -26.33
C VAL A 151 60.00 -31.37 -27.09
N LYS A 152 61.08 -31.72 -26.36
CA LYS A 152 62.34 -32.22 -26.94
C LYS A 152 62.32 -33.76 -26.93
N PRO A 153 62.66 -34.47 -28.03
CA PRO A 153 62.65 -35.94 -28.04
C PRO A 153 63.84 -36.55 -27.31
N VAL A 154 63.60 -37.76 -26.79
CA VAL A 154 64.50 -38.68 -26.09
C VAL A 154 65.58 -39.25 -27.03
N PRO A 155 66.84 -39.42 -26.58
CA PRO A 155 67.87 -40.07 -27.38
C PRO A 155 67.85 -41.60 -27.21
N SER A 156 68.20 -42.33 -28.29
CA SER A 156 68.67 -43.72 -28.28
C SER A 156 70.11 -43.76 -28.77
#